data_AF-A0A5C1NFC8-F1
#
_entry.id   AF-A0A5C1NFC8-F1
#
_cell.length_a   1.000
_cell.length_b   1.000
_cell.length_c   1.000
_cell.angle_alpha   90.00
_cell.angle_beta   90.00
_cell.angle_gamma   90.00
#
_symmetry.space_group_name_H-M   'P 1'
#
loop_
_entity.id
_entity.type
_entity.pdbx_description
1 polymer ?
#
loop_
_entity_poly.entity_id
_entity_poly.type
_entity_poly.pdbx_seq_one_letter_code
_entity_poly.pdbx_strand_id
1 'polypeptide(L)'
;MQDILIMLLIYVGVCISLYQFYDVYCRQNMSDEEKRTDYEKQEFKELSLKARQYADTGAEAGFLSAAKRIFGSNLDYRIVLAALSRDPQTVSVETLIRRKRHIVTNGEVKIRHVFSWVTKPPVKDTRGLMLALVVAFSILVLFLGGWSVYTIGYEVSVPSLTWLNNNALIMSLIYMLILMTYVISRLDGYLHDIYRIGQLRMRPA
;
A
#
# COMPACT_ATOMS: atom_id res chain seq x y z
N MET A 1 -8.79 -7.62 38.51
CA MET A 1 -8.75 -8.46 37.29
C MET A 1 -8.93 -7.64 36.02
N GLN A 2 -9.92 -6.73 35.97
CA GLN A 2 -10.17 -5.88 34.80
C GLN A 2 -8.99 -4.98 34.42
N ASP A 3 -8.30 -4.35 35.38
CA ASP A 3 -7.15 -3.48 35.09
C ASP A 3 -5.95 -4.23 34.51
N ILE A 4 -5.72 -5.46 34.97
CA ILE A 4 -4.67 -6.34 34.43
C ILE A 4 -4.97 -6.69 32.97
N LEU A 5 -6.25 -6.96 32.66
CA LEU A 5 -6.69 -7.23 31.29
C LEU A 5 -6.53 -6.00 30.39
N ILE A 6 -6.87 -4.80 30.89
CA ILE A 6 -6.68 -3.54 30.15
C ILE A 6 -5.20 -3.31 29.86
N MET A 7 -4.32 -3.50 30.86
CA MET A 7 -2.87 -3.39 30.67
C MET A 7 -2.33 -4.39 29.65
N LEU A 8 -2.82 -5.63 29.67
CA LEU A 8 -2.46 -6.64 28.69
C LEU A 8 -2.91 -6.22 27.28
N LEU A 9 -4.12 -5.67 27.13
CA LEU A 9 -4.62 -5.19 25.83
C LEU A 9 -3.84 -3.96 25.34
N ILE A 10 -3.42 -3.06 26.23
CA ILE A 10 -2.52 -1.95 25.89
C ILE A 10 -1.20 -2.49 25.34
N TYR A 11 -0.60 -3.46 26.03
CA TYR A 11 0.65 -4.09 25.59
C TYR A 11 0.50 -4.77 24.22
N VAL A 12 -0.58 -5.53 24.02
CA VAL A 12 -0.93 -6.15 22.72
C VAL A 12 -1.09 -5.08 21.65
N GLY A 13 -1.78 -3.98 21.95
CA GLY A 13 -1.94 -2.85 21.03
C GLY A 13 -0.60 -2.24 20.61
N VAL A 14 0.33 -2.06 21.55
CA VAL A 14 1.68 -1.58 21.26
C VAL A 14 2.42 -2.55 20.33
N CYS A 15 2.36 -3.86 20.59
CA CYS A 15 2.95 -4.87 19.71
C CYS A 15 2.35 -4.85 18.29
N ILE A 16 1.02 -4.71 18.17
CA ILE A 16 0.33 -4.61 16.89
C ILE A 16 0.79 -3.35 16.13
N SER A 17 0.93 -2.21 16.82
CA SER A 17 1.40 -0.96 16.22
C SER A 17 2.83 -1.08 15.66
N LEU A 18 3.73 -1.70 16.42
CA LEU A 18 5.10 -1.99 15.96
C LEU A 18 5.10 -2.91 14.74
N TYR A 19 4.26 -3.95 14.75
CA TYR A 19 4.12 -4.83 13.59
C TYR A 19 3.59 -4.07 12.36
N GLN A 20 2.58 -3.22 12.52
CA GLN A 20 2.05 -2.40 11.42
C GLN A 20 3.11 -1.46 10.85
N PHE A 21 3.88 -0.80 11.72
CA PHE A 21 5.00 0.03 11.29
C PHE A 21 6.01 -0.77 10.47
N TYR A 22 6.40 -1.94 10.97
CA TYR A 22 7.32 -2.84 10.28
C TYR A 22 6.78 -3.31 8.92
N ASP A 23 5.52 -3.73 8.85
CA ASP A 23 4.88 -4.15 7.59
C ASP A 23 4.86 -3.01 6.57
N VAL A 24 4.47 -1.80 6.99
CA VAL A 24 4.45 -0.62 6.10
C VAL A 24 5.87 -0.29 5.62
N TYR A 25 6.86 -0.28 6.51
CA TYR A 25 8.24 -0.02 6.16
C TYR A 25 8.77 -1.05 5.15
N CYS A 26 8.58 -2.33 5.40
CA CYS A 26 8.96 -3.41 4.49
C CYS A 26 8.23 -3.29 3.14
N ARG A 27 6.94 -2.97 3.12
CA ARG A 27 6.18 -2.82 1.87
C ARG A 27 6.58 -1.59 1.04
N GLN A 28 7.16 -0.58 1.66
CA GLN A 28 7.64 0.59 0.95
C GLN A 28 9.07 0.40 0.42
N ASN A 29 9.94 -0.27 1.19
CA ASN A 29 11.36 -0.47 0.85
C ASN A 29 11.66 -1.76 0.06
N MET A 30 10.91 -2.84 0.26
CA MET A 30 11.11 -4.09 -0.48
C MET A 30 10.37 -4.03 -1.81
N SER A 31 11.04 -4.47 -2.88
CA SER A 31 10.43 -4.54 -4.20
C SER A 31 9.39 -5.66 -4.25
N ASP A 32 8.29 -5.44 -4.98
CA ASP A 32 7.27 -6.48 -5.24
C ASP A 32 7.88 -7.76 -5.86
N GLU A 33 9.04 -7.65 -6.53
CA GLU A 33 9.75 -8.80 -7.12
C GLU A 33 10.30 -9.76 -6.07
N GLU A 34 10.70 -9.28 -4.89
CA GLU A 34 11.23 -10.13 -3.81
C GLU A 34 10.17 -11.06 -3.23
N LYS A 35 8.89 -10.73 -3.36
CA LYS A 35 7.77 -11.50 -2.81
C LYS A 35 7.25 -12.62 -3.72
N ARG A 36 7.75 -12.71 -4.97
CA ARG A 36 7.28 -13.69 -5.96
C ARG A 36 7.92 -15.05 -5.77
N THR A 37 7.17 -16.09 -6.12
CA THR A 37 7.74 -17.43 -6.34
C THR A 37 8.68 -17.41 -7.55
N ASP A 38 9.66 -18.30 -7.59
CA ASP A 38 10.64 -18.33 -8.70
C ASP A 38 9.97 -18.64 -10.05
N TYR A 39 8.89 -19.41 -10.04
CA TYR A 39 8.05 -19.66 -11.21
C TYR A 39 7.40 -18.36 -11.75
N GLU A 40 6.77 -17.56 -10.88
CA GLU A 40 6.17 -16.28 -11.29
C GLU A 40 7.23 -15.31 -11.79
N LYS A 41 8.40 -15.24 -11.13
CA LYS A 41 9.53 -14.41 -11.61
C LYS A 41 9.93 -14.79 -13.03
N GLN A 42 10.01 -16.08 -13.33
CA GLN A 42 10.37 -16.57 -14.66
C GLN A 42 9.30 -16.27 -15.70
N GLU A 43 8.02 -16.53 -15.41
CA GLU A 43 6.91 -16.24 -16.31
C GLU A 43 6.83 -14.73 -16.66
N PHE A 44 7.04 -13.85 -15.67
CA PHE A 44 7.04 -12.40 -15.91
C PHE A 44 8.29 -11.90 -16.65
N LYS A 45 9.45 -12.53 -16.44
CA LYS A 45 10.67 -12.25 -17.24
C LYS A 45 10.48 -12.64 -18.71
N GLU A 46 9.84 -13.77 -18.97
CA GLU A 46 9.52 -14.18 -20.34
C GLU A 46 8.51 -13.22 -20.99
N LEU A 47 7.51 -12.77 -20.23
CA LEU A 47 6.52 -11.82 -20.72
C LEU A 47 7.13 -10.44 -21.01
N SER A 48 8.04 -9.95 -20.17
CA SER A 48 8.73 -8.67 -20.39
C SER A 48 9.66 -8.72 -21.60
N LEU A 49 10.35 -9.85 -21.81
CA LEU A 49 11.19 -10.07 -22.98
C LEU A 49 10.36 -10.07 -24.27
N LYS A 50 9.20 -10.76 -24.27
CA LYS A 50 8.25 -10.74 -25.39
C LYS A 50 7.66 -9.34 -25.64
N ALA A 51 7.40 -8.57 -24.58
CA ALA A 51 6.90 -7.20 -24.69
C ALA A 51 7.93 -6.26 -25.33
N ARG A 52 9.22 -6.39 -24.97
CA ARG A 52 10.31 -5.62 -25.59
C ARG A 52 10.49 -5.98 -27.06
N GLN A 53 10.52 -7.27 -27.38
CA GLN A 53 10.58 -7.75 -28.77
C GLN A 53 9.41 -7.21 -29.60
N TYR A 54 8.19 -7.21 -29.06
CA TYR A 54 7.03 -6.63 -29.73
C TYR A 54 7.17 -5.11 -29.93
N ALA A 55 7.71 -4.39 -28.95
CA ALA A 55 7.95 -2.95 -29.06
C ALA A 55 9.01 -2.59 -30.12
N ASP A 56 10.03 -3.44 -30.30
CA ASP A 56 11.14 -3.19 -31.22
C ASP A 56 10.86 -3.66 -32.66
N THR A 57 10.14 -4.77 -32.83
CA THR A 57 9.97 -5.43 -34.14
C THR A 57 8.54 -5.40 -34.66
N GLY A 58 7.55 -5.08 -33.83
CA GLY A 58 6.12 -5.19 -34.17
C GLY A 58 5.65 -6.63 -34.41
N ALA A 59 6.53 -7.64 -34.29
CA ALA A 59 6.21 -9.03 -34.57
C ALA A 59 5.37 -9.63 -33.42
N GLU A 60 4.14 -9.96 -33.75
CA GLU A 60 3.02 -10.22 -32.83
C GLU A 60 3.04 -11.62 -32.17
N ALA A 61 4.02 -12.46 -32.48
CA ALA A 61 3.95 -13.90 -32.24
C ALA A 61 4.22 -14.30 -30.77
N GLY A 62 3.31 -13.94 -29.85
CA GLY A 62 3.22 -14.53 -28.52
C GLY A 62 2.97 -13.57 -27.37
N PHE A 63 3.10 -12.26 -27.58
CA PHE A 63 2.85 -11.27 -26.52
C PHE A 63 1.37 -11.13 -26.19
N LEU A 64 0.51 -10.93 -27.21
CA LEU A 64 -0.93 -10.75 -27.01
C LEU A 64 -1.60 -11.97 -26.35
N SER A 65 -1.21 -13.18 -26.76
CA SER A 65 -1.73 -14.42 -26.17
C SER A 65 -1.30 -14.59 -24.71
N ALA A 66 -0.03 -14.32 -24.40
CA ALA A 66 0.49 -14.38 -23.03
C ALA A 66 -0.12 -13.28 -22.13
N ALA A 67 -0.28 -12.06 -22.63
CA ALA A 67 -0.93 -10.96 -21.93
C ALA A 67 -2.42 -11.28 -21.65
N LYS A 68 -3.14 -11.82 -22.63
CA LYS A 68 -4.54 -12.22 -22.46
C LYS A 68 -4.69 -13.36 -21.46
N ARG A 69 -3.74 -14.30 -21.40
CA ARG A 69 -3.72 -15.38 -20.40
C ARG A 69 -3.58 -14.85 -18.98
N ILE A 70 -2.69 -13.89 -18.75
CA ILE A 70 -2.36 -13.38 -17.41
C ILE A 70 -3.36 -12.31 -16.94
N PHE A 71 -3.72 -11.36 -17.82
CA PHE A 71 -4.54 -10.21 -17.45
C PHE A 71 -6.03 -10.37 -17.81
N GLY A 72 -6.37 -11.27 -18.73
CA GLY A 72 -7.73 -11.44 -19.25
C GLY A 72 -8.10 -10.38 -20.31
N SER A 73 -9.35 -10.40 -20.77
CA SER A 73 -9.86 -9.49 -21.82
C SER A 73 -10.22 -8.07 -21.34
N ASN A 74 -10.19 -7.83 -20.02
CA ASN A 74 -10.70 -6.59 -19.43
C ASN A 74 -9.64 -5.48 -19.31
N LEU A 75 -8.38 -5.78 -19.59
CA LEU A 75 -7.27 -4.84 -19.53
C LEU A 75 -6.76 -4.55 -20.94
N ASP A 76 -6.58 -3.27 -21.27
CA ASP A 76 -6.00 -2.87 -22.55
C ASP A 76 -4.53 -3.34 -22.63
N TYR A 77 -4.22 -4.17 -23.63
CA TYR A 77 -2.90 -4.73 -23.86
C TYR A 77 -1.83 -3.65 -24.07
N ARG A 78 -2.22 -2.44 -24.50
CA ARG A 78 -1.31 -1.29 -24.66
C ARG A 78 -0.73 -0.83 -23.32
N ILE A 79 -1.50 -0.94 -22.23
CA ILE A 79 -1.03 -0.62 -20.88
C ILE A 79 -0.03 -1.66 -20.41
N VAL A 80 -0.32 -2.94 -20.69
CA VAL A 80 0.58 -4.07 -20.37
C VAL A 80 1.88 -3.92 -21.13
N LEU A 81 1.83 -3.57 -22.42
CA LEU A 81 3.00 -3.31 -23.24
C LEU A 81 3.79 -2.11 -22.70
N ALA A 82 3.14 -0.98 -22.41
CA ALA A 82 3.81 0.22 -21.89
C ALA A 82 4.51 -0.03 -20.53
N ALA A 83 3.92 -0.89 -19.69
CA ALA A 83 4.52 -1.25 -18.41
C ALA A 83 5.69 -2.24 -18.55
N LEU A 84 5.61 -3.21 -19.47
CA LEU A 84 6.61 -4.28 -19.62
C LEU A 84 7.75 -3.95 -20.57
N SER A 85 7.53 -3.04 -21.53
CA SER A 85 8.56 -2.57 -22.47
C SER A 85 9.51 -1.55 -21.83
N ARG A 86 9.07 -0.87 -20.76
CA ARG A 86 9.91 0.04 -19.96
C ARG A 86 10.73 -0.73 -18.92
N ASP A 87 11.67 -0.02 -18.31
CA ASP A 87 12.51 -0.57 -17.24
C ASP A 87 11.64 -1.13 -16.09
N PRO A 88 11.99 -2.28 -15.48
CA PRO A 88 11.19 -2.98 -14.47
C PRO A 88 10.81 -2.10 -13.26
N GLN A 89 11.56 -1.02 -13.05
CA GLN A 89 11.36 -0.10 -11.93
C GLN A 89 10.17 0.87 -12.12
N THR A 90 9.66 1.04 -13.34
CA THR A 90 8.64 2.07 -13.60
C THR A 90 7.24 1.66 -13.16
N VAL A 91 6.76 0.47 -13.53
CA VAL A 91 5.48 -0.07 -13.04
C VAL A 91 5.58 -1.58 -12.82
N SER A 92 5.37 -2.00 -11.57
CA SER A 92 5.27 -3.41 -11.23
C SER A 92 4.02 -4.02 -11.87
N VAL A 93 4.20 -5.17 -12.51
CA VAL A 93 3.10 -6.00 -13.04
C VAL A 93 2.04 -6.29 -11.97
N GLU A 94 2.44 -6.37 -10.71
CA GLU A 94 1.54 -6.63 -9.59
C GLU A 94 0.53 -5.49 -9.38
N THR A 95 0.97 -4.24 -9.55
CA THR A 95 0.08 -3.08 -9.52
C THR A 95 -1.00 -3.18 -10.61
N LEU A 96 -0.64 -3.64 -11.81
CA LEU A 96 -1.61 -3.87 -12.90
C LEU A 96 -2.57 -5.02 -12.57
N ILE A 97 -2.08 -6.14 -12.04
CA ILE A 97 -2.92 -7.29 -11.66
C ILE A 97 -3.90 -6.89 -10.56
N ARG A 98 -3.42 -6.21 -9.51
CA ARG A 98 -4.23 -5.72 -8.38
C ARG A 98 -5.34 -4.78 -8.82
N ARG A 99 -5.13 -3.99 -9.88
CA ARG A 99 -6.04 -2.91 -10.30
C ARG A 99 -6.69 -3.10 -11.66
N LYS A 100 -6.51 -4.25 -12.33
CA LYS A 100 -6.99 -4.49 -13.70
C LYS A 100 -8.47 -4.16 -13.96
N ARG A 101 -9.35 -4.33 -12.97
CA ARG A 101 -10.80 -4.04 -13.08
C ARG A 101 -11.16 -2.56 -12.93
N HIS A 102 -10.23 -1.75 -12.44
CA HIS A 102 -10.42 -0.33 -12.14
C HIS A 102 -9.74 0.60 -13.17
N ILE A 103 -8.97 0.03 -14.10
CA ILE A 103 -8.28 0.79 -15.14
C ILE A 103 -9.25 0.95 -16.32
N VAL A 104 -9.45 2.19 -16.76
CA VAL A 104 -10.28 2.54 -17.92
C VAL A 104 -9.44 3.33 -18.91
N THR A 105 -9.39 2.87 -20.15
CA THR A 105 -8.60 3.46 -21.21
C THR A 105 -9.50 4.10 -22.26
N ASN A 106 -9.55 5.43 -22.31
CA ASN A 106 -10.22 6.19 -23.39
C ASN A 106 -9.22 7.22 -23.97
N GLY A 107 -8.10 6.75 -24.52
CA GLY A 107 -6.99 7.59 -25.01
C GLY A 107 -6.07 8.17 -23.93
N GLU A 108 -6.59 8.39 -22.72
CA GLU A 108 -5.81 8.67 -21.50
C GLU A 108 -6.09 7.58 -20.43
N VAL A 109 -5.10 7.31 -19.57
CA VAL A 109 -5.26 6.44 -18.39
C VAL A 109 -6.21 7.11 -17.39
N LYS A 110 -7.38 6.51 -17.17
CA LYS A 110 -8.33 6.92 -16.12
C LYS A 110 -8.60 5.77 -15.17
N ILE A 111 -8.96 6.11 -13.93
CA ILE A 111 -9.16 5.11 -12.88
C ILE A 111 -10.58 5.22 -12.34
N ARG A 112 -11.29 4.10 -12.33
CA ARG A 112 -12.64 3.94 -11.79
C ARG A 112 -12.55 3.55 -10.33
N HIS A 113 -12.96 4.46 -9.46
CA HIS A 113 -13.06 4.28 -8.02
C HIS A 113 -14.37 3.57 -7.63
N VAL A 114 -14.56 3.37 -6.33
CA VAL A 114 -15.84 2.91 -5.75
C VAL A 114 -16.95 3.89 -6.15
N PHE A 115 -18.19 3.40 -6.31
CA PHE A 115 -19.33 4.17 -6.83
C PHE A 115 -19.18 4.66 -8.28
N SER A 116 -18.35 3.99 -9.09
CA SER A 116 -18.14 4.29 -10.51
C SER A 116 -17.59 5.70 -10.81
N TRP A 117 -17.06 6.40 -9.80
CA TRP A 117 -16.42 7.69 -10.02
C TRP A 117 -15.11 7.50 -10.78
N VAL A 118 -14.96 8.19 -11.92
CA VAL A 118 -13.75 8.13 -12.74
C VAL A 118 -12.92 9.38 -12.50
N THR A 119 -11.66 9.21 -12.08
CA THR A 119 -10.73 10.35 -11.89
C THR A 119 -9.42 10.14 -12.65
N LYS A 120 -8.65 11.23 -12.77
CA LYS A 120 -7.28 11.19 -13.29
C LYS A 120 -6.34 10.74 -12.16
N PRO A 121 -5.30 9.94 -12.48
CA PRO A 121 -4.32 9.51 -11.49
C PRO A 121 -3.63 10.72 -10.84
N PRO A 122 -3.24 10.62 -9.55
CA PRO A 122 -2.53 11.69 -8.87
C PRO A 122 -1.17 11.93 -9.55
N VAL A 123 -0.68 13.18 -9.51
CA VAL A 123 0.59 13.59 -10.14
C VAL A 123 1.75 13.60 -9.14
N LYS A 124 1.45 13.57 -7.83
CA LYS A 124 2.45 13.60 -6.75
C LYS A 124 2.48 12.26 -6.02
N ASP A 125 3.68 11.80 -5.70
CA ASP A 125 3.88 10.70 -4.78
C ASP A 125 3.60 11.17 -3.34
N THR A 126 2.71 10.46 -2.64
CA THR A 126 2.31 10.77 -1.25
C THR A 126 2.90 9.79 -0.25
N ARG A 127 3.69 8.81 -0.69
CA ARG A 127 4.26 7.76 0.16
C ARG A 127 5.06 8.29 1.34
N GLY A 128 5.91 9.29 1.10
CA GLY A 128 6.73 9.90 2.16
C GLY A 128 5.88 10.53 3.27
N LEU A 129 4.77 11.18 2.89
CA LEU A 129 3.84 11.77 3.86
C LEU A 129 3.09 10.68 4.64
N MET A 130 2.60 9.64 3.95
CA MET A 130 1.88 8.54 4.59
C MET A 130 2.79 7.76 5.55
N LEU A 131 4.05 7.53 5.19
CA LEU A 131 5.04 6.90 6.07
C LEU A 131 5.29 7.77 7.30
N ALA A 132 5.46 9.08 7.14
CA ALA A 132 5.64 10.00 8.27
C ALA A 132 4.45 9.97 9.24
N LEU A 133 3.22 9.90 8.73
CA LEU A 133 2.01 9.75 9.56
C LEU A 133 1.99 8.42 10.31
N VAL A 134 2.33 7.32 9.66
CA VAL A 134 2.42 5.98 10.30
C VAL A 134 3.47 5.99 11.41
N VAL A 135 4.64 6.59 11.16
CA VAL A 135 5.70 6.76 12.18
C VAL A 135 5.17 7.58 13.36
N ALA A 136 4.53 8.72 13.11
CA ALA A 136 3.99 9.59 14.14
C ALA A 136 2.97 8.85 15.02
N PHE A 137 2.04 8.10 14.42
CA PHE A 137 1.06 7.30 15.15
C PHE A 137 1.71 6.17 15.96
N SER A 138 2.74 5.54 15.41
CA SER A 138 3.47 4.49 16.11
C SER A 138 4.21 5.02 17.35
N ILE A 139 4.83 6.20 17.24
CA ILE A 139 5.46 6.90 18.37
C ILE A 139 4.41 7.29 19.42
N LEU A 140 3.25 7.80 19.00
CA LEU A 140 2.16 8.14 19.93
C LEU A 140 1.65 6.90 20.68
N VAL A 141 1.50 5.76 20.00
CA VAL A 141 1.10 4.50 20.65
C VAL A 141 2.14 4.06 21.68
N LEU A 142 3.44 4.12 21.36
CA LEU A 142 4.52 3.79 22.31
C LEU A 142 4.49 4.73 23.52
N PHE A 143 4.30 6.02 23.29
CA PHE A 143 4.21 7.02 24.34
C PHE A 143 3.02 6.75 25.26
N LEU A 144 1.82 6.52 24.71
CA LEU A 144 0.61 6.19 25.46
C LEU A 144 0.76 4.88 26.24
N GLY A 145 1.37 3.86 25.64
CA GLY A 145 1.66 2.59 26.30
C GLY A 145 2.60 2.77 27.48
N GLY A 146 3.72 3.49 27.30
CA GLY A 146 4.66 3.80 28.38
C GLY A 146 4.01 4.64 29.48
N TRP A 147 3.16 5.60 29.11
CA TRP A 147 2.45 6.44 30.06
C TRP A 147 1.49 5.64 30.94
N SER A 148 0.78 4.65 30.37
CA SER A 148 -0.11 3.79 31.16
C SER A 148 0.61 3.06 32.29
N VAL A 149 1.85 2.60 32.06
CA VAL A 149 2.66 1.93 33.08
C VAL A 149 3.16 2.93 34.12
N TYR A 150 3.55 4.12 33.67
CA TYR A 150 4.04 5.19 34.56
C TYR A 150 2.99 5.61 35.59
N THR A 151 1.72 5.74 35.18
CA THR A 151 0.63 6.17 36.07
C THR A 151 0.24 5.14 37.11
N ILE A 152 0.74 3.90 37.04
CA ILE A 152 0.62 2.92 38.13
C ILE A 152 1.41 3.39 39.37
N GLY A 153 2.62 3.94 39.15
CA GLY A 153 3.51 4.37 40.24
C GLY A 153 3.35 5.84 40.61
N TYR A 154 2.90 6.67 39.66
CA TYR A 154 2.84 8.13 39.81
C TYR A 154 1.56 8.69 39.17
N GLU A 155 0.52 8.85 40.00
CA GLU A 155 -0.72 9.47 39.54
C GLU A 155 -0.51 10.94 39.17
N VAL A 156 -1.08 11.34 38.03
CA VAL A 156 -1.04 12.74 37.59
C VAL A 156 -2.13 13.52 38.29
N SER A 157 -1.76 14.41 39.21
CA SER A 157 -2.70 15.25 39.97
C SER A 157 -3.14 16.53 39.23
N VAL A 158 -2.57 16.82 38.06
CA VAL A 158 -2.89 18.02 37.29
C VAL A 158 -4.27 17.88 36.63
N PRO A 159 -5.28 18.74 36.94
CA PRO A 159 -6.67 18.56 36.51
C PRO A 159 -6.87 18.34 35.01
N SER A 160 -6.15 19.07 34.16
CA SER A 160 -6.22 18.95 32.69
C SER A 160 -5.65 17.65 32.13
N LEU A 161 -4.85 16.92 32.91
CA LEU A 161 -4.15 15.70 32.52
C LEU A 161 -4.61 14.48 33.31
N THR A 162 -5.62 14.62 34.18
CA THR A 162 -6.19 13.52 34.98
C THR A 162 -6.71 12.37 34.12
N TRP A 163 -7.10 12.64 32.87
CA TRP A 163 -7.52 11.61 31.92
C TRP A 163 -6.42 10.59 31.60
N LEU A 164 -5.14 10.95 31.76
CA LEU A 164 -4.01 10.04 31.57
C LEU A 164 -3.92 8.96 32.65
N ASN A 165 -4.61 9.13 33.78
CA ASN A 165 -4.70 8.07 34.78
C ASN A 165 -5.76 7.00 34.39
N ASN A 166 -6.58 7.28 33.37
CA ASN A 166 -7.62 6.35 32.91
C ASN A 166 -7.08 5.39 31.85
N ASN A 167 -6.71 4.18 32.28
CA ASN A 167 -6.17 3.14 31.41
C ASN A 167 -7.14 2.70 30.30
N ALA A 168 -8.46 2.71 30.54
CA ALA A 168 -9.43 2.34 29.51
C ALA A 168 -9.50 3.38 28.38
N LEU A 169 -9.35 4.66 28.72
CA LEU A 169 -9.28 5.75 27.75
C LEU A 169 -7.97 5.66 26.94
N ILE A 170 -6.83 5.44 27.62
CA ILE A 170 -5.54 5.22 26.95
C ILE A 170 -5.61 4.03 25.98
N MET A 171 -6.14 2.90 26.42
CA MET A 171 -6.36 1.73 25.58
C MET A 171 -7.18 2.10 24.33
N SER A 172 -8.30 2.79 24.51
CA SER A 172 -9.18 3.20 23.40
C SER A 172 -8.45 4.07 22.39
N LEU A 173 -7.63 5.03 22.85
CA LEU A 173 -6.81 5.86 21.97
C LEU A 173 -5.77 5.05 21.20
N ILE A 174 -5.11 4.08 21.84
CA ILE A 174 -4.15 3.19 21.18
C ILE A 174 -4.83 2.42 20.04
N TYR A 175 -5.98 1.79 20.29
CA TYR A 175 -6.70 1.05 19.26
C TYR A 175 -7.24 1.95 18.15
N MET A 176 -7.64 3.19 18.47
CA MET A 176 -8.03 4.18 17.46
C MET A 176 -6.85 4.54 16.55
N LEU A 177 -5.65 4.75 17.11
CA LEU A 177 -4.44 5.02 16.34
C LEU A 177 -4.05 3.83 15.46
N ILE A 178 -4.14 2.60 15.98
CA ILE A 178 -3.91 1.36 15.20
C ILE A 178 -4.88 1.27 14.01
N LEU A 179 -6.16 1.60 14.23
CA LEU A 179 -7.15 1.61 13.16
C LEU A 179 -6.82 2.68 12.11
N MET A 180 -6.44 3.89 12.53
CA MET A 180 -6.03 4.96 11.62
C MET A 180 -4.79 4.59 10.81
N THR A 181 -3.76 4.01 11.45
CA THR A 181 -2.57 3.49 10.78
C THR A 181 -2.93 2.46 9.72
N TYR A 182 -3.84 1.53 10.04
CA TYR A 182 -4.34 0.55 9.08
C TYR A 182 -5.01 1.21 7.87
N VAL A 183 -5.92 2.17 8.09
CA VAL A 183 -6.60 2.90 7.01
C VAL A 183 -5.59 3.66 6.15
N ILE A 184 -4.65 4.38 6.77
CA ILE A 184 -3.61 5.13 6.05
C ILE A 184 -2.75 4.19 5.21
N SER A 185 -2.30 3.06 5.76
CA SER A 185 -1.50 2.08 5.01
C SER A 185 -2.24 1.53 3.79
N ARG A 186 -3.56 1.34 3.90
CA ARG A 186 -4.39 0.85 2.80
C ARG A 186 -4.59 1.93 1.73
N LEU A 187 -4.77 3.17 2.15
CA LEU A 187 -4.87 4.33 1.26
C LEU A 187 -3.54 4.62 0.55
N ASP A 188 -2.41 4.50 1.25
CA ASP A 188 -1.06 4.65 0.69
C ASP A 188 -0.84 3.67 -0.47
N GLY A 189 -1.05 2.36 -0.22
CA GLY A 189 -0.92 1.35 -1.27
C GLY A 189 -1.88 1.58 -2.44
N TYR A 190 -3.09 2.07 -2.15
CA TYR A 190 -4.06 2.42 -3.19
C TYR A 190 -3.62 3.59 -4.07
N LEU A 191 -3.22 4.70 -3.44
CA LEU A 191 -2.79 5.91 -4.14
C LEU A 191 -1.50 5.66 -4.93
N HIS A 192 -0.57 4.88 -4.37
CA HIS A 192 0.67 4.51 -5.03
C HIS A 192 0.46 3.65 -6.27
N ASP A 193 -0.44 2.65 -6.19
CA ASP A 193 -0.81 1.83 -7.35
C ASP A 193 -1.34 2.72 -8.49
N ILE A 194 -2.25 3.62 -8.16
CA ILE A 194 -2.91 4.54 -9.10
C ILE A 194 -1.91 5.54 -9.68
N TYR A 195 -1.01 6.07 -8.84
CA TYR A 195 0.08 6.94 -9.24
C TYR A 195 0.98 6.27 -10.28
N ARG A 196 1.46 5.06 -10.00
CA ARG A 196 2.31 4.28 -10.92
C ARG A 196 1.62 3.99 -12.24
N ILE A 197 0.34 3.58 -12.20
CA ILE A 197 -0.45 3.36 -13.41
C ILE A 197 -0.59 4.65 -14.22
N GLY A 198 -0.76 5.79 -13.55
CA GLY A 198 -0.87 7.10 -14.20
C GLY A 198 0.41 7.60 -14.87
N GLN A 199 1.58 7.12 -14.44
CA GLN A 199 2.84 7.43 -15.10
C GLN A 199 3.05 6.67 -16.43
N LEU A 200 2.20 5.69 -16.74
CA LEU A 200 2.23 4.99 -18.02
C LEU A 200 1.76 5.93 -19.12
N ARG A 201 2.71 6.57 -19.80
CA ARG A 201 2.45 7.24 -21.08
C ARG A 201 2.19 6.17 -22.12
N MET A 202 0.94 6.07 -22.57
CA MET A 202 0.60 5.27 -23.74
C MET A 202 1.29 5.90 -24.96
N ARG A 203 2.06 5.10 -25.69
CA ARG A 203 2.52 5.53 -27.02
C ARG A 203 1.29 5.58 -27.93
N PRO A 204 1.03 6.68 -28.66
CA PRO A 204 0.08 6.64 -29.76
C PRO A 204 0.60 5.65 -30.82
N ALA A 205 -0.35 4.98 -31.47
CA ALA A 205 -0.09 4.12 -32.62
C ALA A 205 0.53 4.92 -33.78
#